data_AF-A0A1V8M7V2-F1
#
_entry.id   AF-A0A1V8M7V2-F1
#
_cell.length_a   1.000
_cell.length_b   1.000
_cell.length_c   1.000
_cell.angle_alpha   90.00
_cell.angle_beta   90.00
_cell.angle_gamma   90.00
#
_symmetry.space_group_name_H-M   'P 1'
#
loop_
_entity.id
_entity.type
_entity.pdbx_description
1 polymer ?
#
loop_
_entity_poly.entity_id
_entity_poly.type
_entity_poly.pdbx_seq_one_letter_code
_entity_poly.pdbx_strand_id
1 'polypeptide(L)'
;MEDTHELLEKMEKARKERLAEHKQHLSSEEYQNALNLLSVVTSDFIKGMKACSMYCSRGAEFRDNSLSLNHIDDYFMSAIMIMMMLKEGGINPAKREIRYLIDSSMRYLYVDQQLWRGRIEEKLMYFDKKVDKSNIKYINDIDLHMIKSPDLKSEFSSEYKSTYYKACEYVHASTKQIEERFSLYEQGITIGLDRAEQLQEVAELLSEVYSSLLVFTFHAAGVSTVGDLMVDTLSPQDSWVYNGNKYLAEIDRHFDYKHERQEFLAEIEETRVYRAWPNKALQRTSR
;
A
#
# COMPACT_ATOMS: atom_id res chain seq x y z
N MET A 1 -50.18 16.54 -1.52
CA MET A 1 -48.79 16.76 -1.12
C MET A 1 -48.57 15.87 0.07
N GLU A 2 -47.72 14.85 -0.05
CA GLU A 2 -47.32 14.03 1.09
C GLU A 2 -46.69 14.97 2.13
N ASP A 3 -47.12 14.87 3.39
CA ASP A 3 -46.55 15.68 4.46
C ASP A 3 -45.06 15.35 4.55
N THR A 4 -44.20 16.36 4.47
CA THR A 4 -42.76 16.23 4.65
C THR A 4 -42.39 15.45 5.91
N HIS A 5 -43.21 15.52 6.95
CA HIS A 5 -43.01 14.73 8.17
C HIS A 5 -43.24 13.22 7.94
N GLU A 6 -44.31 12.85 7.25
CA GLU A 6 -44.65 11.47 6.92
C GLU A 6 -43.62 10.84 5.96
N LEU A 7 -43.08 11.63 5.02
CA LEU A 7 -42.00 11.23 4.14
C LEU A 7 -40.70 10.91 4.93
N LEU A 8 -40.33 11.78 5.88
CA LEU A 8 -39.15 11.59 6.72
C LEU A 8 -39.28 10.36 7.62
N GLU A 9 -40.45 10.12 8.22
CA GLU A 9 -40.69 8.92 9.03
C GLU A 9 -40.58 7.62 8.21
N LYS A 10 -41.13 7.60 6.98
CA LYS A 10 -40.97 6.47 6.05
C LYS A 10 -39.49 6.23 5.70
N MET A 11 -38.74 7.30 5.43
CA MET A 11 -37.30 7.21 5.14
C MET A 11 -36.49 6.69 6.34
N GLU A 12 -36.79 7.16 7.56
CA GLU A 12 -36.12 6.68 8.77
C GLU A 12 -36.39 5.19 9.04
N LYS A 13 -37.63 4.74 8.85
CA LYS A 13 -37.99 3.33 9.02
C LYS A 13 -37.24 2.45 8.01
N ALA A 14 -37.26 2.81 6.73
CA ALA A 14 -36.51 2.09 5.69
C ALA A 14 -35.00 2.07 5.98
N ARG A 15 -34.44 3.16 6.51
CA ARG A 15 -33.03 3.22 6.92
C ARG A 15 -32.73 2.27 8.08
N LYS A 16 -33.60 2.18 9.10
CA LYS A 16 -33.42 1.28 10.24
C LYS A 16 -33.43 -0.20 9.81
N GLU A 17 -34.32 -0.56 8.90
CA GLU A 17 -34.41 -1.92 8.33
C GLU A 17 -33.10 -2.28 7.59
N ARG A 18 -32.62 -1.40 6.70
CA ARG A 18 -31.35 -1.59 6.00
C ARG A 18 -30.13 -1.67 6.93
N LEU A 19 -30.12 -0.88 8.01
CA LEU A 19 -29.05 -0.95 9.01
C LEU A 19 -29.05 -2.30 9.76
N ALA A 20 -30.22 -2.89 9.98
CA ALA A 20 -30.32 -4.21 10.61
C ALA A 20 -29.81 -5.31 9.67
N GLU A 21 -30.19 -5.28 8.39
CA GLU A 21 -29.66 -6.18 7.36
C GLU A 21 -28.14 -6.03 7.21
N HIS A 22 -27.64 -4.80 7.17
CA HIS A 22 -26.21 -4.56 7.04
C HIS A 22 -25.43 -5.05 8.26
N LYS A 23 -25.96 -4.95 9.48
CA LYS A 23 -25.31 -5.55 10.67
C LYS A 23 -25.12 -7.07 10.54
N GLN A 24 -26.06 -7.75 9.89
CA GLN A 24 -25.91 -9.18 9.59
C GLN A 24 -24.80 -9.39 8.55
N HIS A 25 -24.76 -8.56 7.50
CA HIS A 25 -23.70 -8.57 6.49
C HIS A 25 -22.31 -8.33 7.08
N LEU A 26 -22.18 -7.38 8.02
CA LEU A 26 -20.92 -7.11 8.74
C LEU A 26 -20.42 -8.35 9.50
N SER A 27 -21.32 -9.23 9.93
CA SER A 27 -20.99 -10.46 10.64
C SER A 27 -20.80 -11.66 9.69
N SER A 28 -20.98 -11.48 8.39
CA SER A 28 -20.80 -12.54 7.40
C SER A 28 -19.33 -12.94 7.29
N GLU A 29 -19.09 -14.22 6.99
CA GLU A 29 -17.75 -14.76 6.80
C GLU A 29 -16.99 -14.04 5.68
N GLU A 30 -17.67 -13.73 4.57
CA GLU A 30 -17.10 -13.00 3.44
C GLU A 30 -16.58 -11.61 3.84
N TYR A 31 -17.38 -10.86 4.60
CA TYR A 31 -17.00 -9.52 5.05
C TYR A 31 -15.85 -9.57 6.07
N GLN A 32 -15.91 -10.52 7.00
CA GLN A 32 -14.84 -10.72 7.99
C GLN A 32 -13.53 -11.15 7.34
N ASN A 33 -13.58 -11.98 6.30
CA ASN A 33 -12.39 -12.37 5.54
C ASN A 33 -11.77 -11.18 4.80
N ALA A 34 -12.58 -10.32 4.19
CA ALA A 34 -12.08 -9.09 3.54
C ALA A 34 -11.45 -8.11 4.56
N LEU A 35 -12.05 -7.95 5.74
CA LEU A 35 -11.47 -7.16 6.84
C LEU A 35 -10.17 -7.77 7.36
N ASN A 36 -10.11 -9.10 7.48
CA ASN A 36 -8.89 -9.78 7.92
C ASN A 36 -7.77 -9.60 6.91
N LEU A 37 -8.07 -9.71 5.61
CA LEU A 37 -7.12 -9.43 4.54
C LEU A 37 -6.54 -8.01 4.67
N LEU A 38 -7.41 -7.00 4.83
CA LEU A 38 -7.00 -5.61 5.06
C LEU A 38 -6.06 -5.47 6.29
N SER A 39 -6.40 -6.16 7.37
CA SER A 39 -5.61 -6.16 8.60
C SER A 39 -4.23 -6.79 8.39
N VAL A 40 -4.17 -7.93 7.69
CA VAL A 40 -2.92 -8.65 7.42
C VAL A 40 -2.01 -7.81 6.52
N VAL A 41 -2.50 -7.32 5.38
CA VAL A 41 -1.66 -6.52 4.45
C VAL A 41 -1.14 -5.26 5.14
N THR A 42 -1.98 -4.56 5.91
CA THR A 42 -1.55 -3.34 6.60
C THR A 42 -0.57 -3.63 7.73
N SER A 43 -0.82 -4.66 8.54
CA SER A 43 0.06 -5.04 9.65
C SER A 43 1.45 -5.44 9.14
N ASP A 44 1.51 -6.25 8.09
CA ASP A 44 2.77 -6.69 7.50
C ASP A 44 3.51 -5.56 6.78
N PHE A 45 2.79 -4.60 6.20
CA PHE A 45 3.39 -3.39 5.64
C PHE A 45 4.07 -2.59 6.75
N ILE A 46 3.33 -2.30 7.84
CA ILE A 46 3.87 -1.59 9.01
C ILE A 46 5.09 -2.32 9.57
N LYS A 47 5.04 -3.65 9.66
CA LYS A 47 6.14 -4.48 10.13
C LYS A 47 7.39 -4.32 9.26
N GLY A 48 7.27 -4.42 7.93
CA GLY A 48 8.40 -4.26 7.00
C GLY A 48 9.00 -2.85 7.07
N MET A 49 8.16 -1.83 7.06
CA MET A 49 8.55 -0.43 7.17
C MET A 49 9.21 -0.09 8.51
N LYS A 50 8.67 -0.60 9.62
CA LYS A 50 9.22 -0.39 10.97
C LYS A 50 10.55 -1.09 11.15
N ALA A 51 10.69 -2.31 10.64
CA ALA A 51 11.97 -3.00 10.62
C ALA A 51 13.00 -2.18 9.82
N CYS A 52 12.65 -1.73 8.61
CA CYS A 52 13.53 -0.88 7.81
C CYS A 52 13.96 0.41 8.54
N SER A 53 13.01 1.12 9.16
CA SER A 53 13.27 2.32 9.96
C SER A 53 14.23 2.05 11.13
N MET A 54 14.06 0.93 11.84
CA MET A 54 14.97 0.51 12.91
C MET A 54 16.39 0.28 12.39
N TYR A 55 16.57 -0.41 11.26
CA TYR A 55 17.92 -0.60 10.69
C TYR A 55 18.52 0.72 10.23
N CYS A 56 17.74 1.62 9.62
CA CYS A 56 18.19 2.94 9.19
C CYS A 56 18.61 3.84 10.35
N SER A 57 18.06 3.64 11.56
CA SER A 57 18.43 4.43 12.75
C SER A 57 19.91 4.30 13.13
N ARG A 58 20.61 3.26 12.66
CA ARG A 58 22.06 3.08 12.85
C ARG A 58 22.88 4.16 12.13
N GLY A 59 22.32 4.77 11.08
CA GLY A 59 22.90 5.87 10.31
C GLY A 59 22.02 7.11 10.38
N ALA A 60 21.89 7.71 11.56
CA ALA A 60 20.97 8.84 11.80
C ALA A 60 21.14 9.99 10.79
N GLU A 61 22.36 10.41 10.49
CA GLU A 61 22.61 11.48 9.51
C GLU A 61 22.07 11.15 8.11
N PHE A 62 22.21 9.90 7.67
CA PHE A 62 21.67 9.45 6.38
C PHE A 62 20.14 9.44 6.39
N ARG A 63 19.55 8.88 7.45
CA ARG A 63 18.10 8.82 7.65
C ARG A 63 17.49 10.22 7.67
N ASP A 64 18.05 11.11 8.49
CA ASP A 64 17.51 12.45 8.75
C ASP A 64 17.56 13.32 7.49
N ASN A 65 18.55 13.09 6.63
CA ASN A 65 18.67 13.77 5.34
C ASN A 65 17.91 13.07 4.19
N SER A 66 17.23 11.95 4.39
CA SER A 66 16.41 11.30 3.35
C SER A 66 14.95 11.72 3.46
N LEU A 67 14.34 12.18 2.37
CA LEU A 67 12.89 12.47 2.36
C LEU A 67 12.09 11.20 2.58
N SER A 68 12.46 10.09 1.93
CA SER A 68 11.76 8.81 2.05
C SER A 68 11.84 8.22 3.45
N LEU A 69 12.98 8.33 4.14
CA LEU A 69 13.18 7.71 5.44
C LEU A 69 12.76 8.60 6.61
N ASN A 70 12.88 9.93 6.48
CA ASN A 70 12.46 10.88 7.50
C ASN A 70 10.92 10.93 7.61
N HIS A 71 10.19 10.80 6.49
CA HIS A 71 8.73 10.83 6.46
C HIS A 71 8.07 9.44 6.57
N ILE A 72 8.79 8.43 7.09
CA ILE A 72 8.22 7.09 7.32
C ILE A 72 7.02 7.14 8.28
N ASP A 73 7.04 8.03 9.26
CA ASP A 73 5.94 8.16 10.22
C ASP A 73 4.63 8.60 9.56
N ASP A 74 4.70 9.40 8.49
CA ASP A 74 3.52 9.77 7.70
C ASP A 74 2.92 8.52 7.03
N TYR A 75 3.74 7.60 6.54
CA TYR A 75 3.24 6.34 5.99
C TYR A 75 2.55 5.47 7.05
N PHE A 76 3.08 5.45 8.28
CA PHE A 76 2.40 4.74 9.39
C PHE A 76 1.07 5.39 9.74
N MET A 77 1.03 6.71 9.86
CA MET A 77 -0.20 7.44 10.15
C MET A 77 -1.24 7.19 9.05
N SER A 78 -0.88 7.34 7.78
CA SER A 78 -1.76 7.07 6.65
C SER A 78 -2.28 5.62 6.64
N ALA A 79 -1.42 4.62 6.88
CA ALA A 79 -1.81 3.21 6.93
C ALA A 79 -2.83 2.93 8.06
N ILE A 80 -2.62 3.50 9.25
CA ILE A 80 -3.56 3.40 10.37
C ILE A 80 -4.89 4.09 10.03
N MET A 81 -4.83 5.30 9.47
CA MET A 81 -6.03 6.07 9.11
C MET A 81 -6.84 5.38 8.01
N ILE A 82 -6.19 4.78 7.01
CA ILE A 82 -6.86 3.95 6.00
C ILE A 82 -7.63 2.82 6.67
N MET A 83 -6.99 2.08 7.57
CA MET A 83 -7.65 0.97 8.29
C MET A 83 -8.84 1.44 9.13
N MET A 84 -8.71 2.58 9.82
CA MET A 84 -9.82 3.17 10.58
C MET A 84 -10.97 3.58 9.65
N MET A 85 -10.68 4.28 8.56
CA MET A 85 -11.70 4.71 7.60
C MET A 85 -12.41 3.53 6.96
N LEU A 86 -11.70 2.47 6.57
CA LEU A 86 -12.32 1.29 5.96
C LEU A 86 -13.21 0.51 6.94
N LYS A 87 -12.80 0.40 8.21
CA LYS A 87 -13.63 -0.24 9.25
C LYS A 87 -14.94 0.51 9.52
N GLU A 88 -14.92 1.83 9.37
CA GLU A 88 -16.11 2.69 9.53
C GLU A 88 -16.89 2.89 8.22
N GLY A 89 -16.53 2.16 7.15
CA GLY A 89 -17.21 2.21 5.85
C GLY A 89 -16.94 3.48 5.03
N GLY A 90 -15.73 4.03 5.18
CA GLY A 90 -15.21 5.22 4.53
C GLY A 90 -14.27 4.92 3.36
N ILE A 91 -14.72 4.13 2.37
CA ILE A 91 -13.88 3.73 1.22
C ILE A 91 -13.31 4.93 0.45
N ASN A 92 -14.13 5.94 0.14
CA ASN A 92 -13.66 7.07 -0.67
C ASN A 92 -12.57 7.91 0.03
N PRO A 93 -12.74 8.32 1.31
CA PRO A 93 -11.66 8.90 2.09
C PRO A 93 -10.41 8.02 2.13
N ALA A 94 -10.55 6.71 2.36
CA ALA A 94 -9.42 5.78 2.35
C ALA A 94 -8.68 5.78 1.00
N LYS A 95 -9.39 5.77 -0.13
CA LYS A 95 -8.76 5.83 -1.47
C LYS A 95 -7.99 7.14 -1.72
N ARG A 96 -8.41 8.26 -1.13
CA ARG A 96 -7.63 9.53 -1.18
C ARG A 96 -6.34 9.43 -0.38
N GLU A 97 -6.37 8.75 0.76
CA GLU A 97 -5.18 8.52 1.58
C GLU A 97 -4.22 7.52 0.91
N ILE A 98 -4.74 6.49 0.27
CA ILE A 98 -3.98 5.57 -0.60
C ILE A 98 -3.28 6.34 -1.72
N ARG A 99 -3.97 7.32 -2.30
CA ARG A 99 -3.38 8.20 -3.30
C ARG A 99 -2.22 9.02 -2.74
N TYR A 100 -2.37 9.59 -1.54
CA TYR A 100 -1.27 10.29 -0.89
C TYR A 100 -0.04 9.40 -0.72
N LEU A 101 -0.21 8.17 -0.24
CA LEU A 101 0.88 7.21 -0.04
C LEU A 101 1.66 6.92 -1.33
N ILE A 102 0.96 6.52 -2.39
CA ILE A 102 1.62 6.19 -3.65
C ILE A 102 2.35 7.43 -4.20
N ASP A 103 1.68 8.58 -4.24
CA ASP A 103 2.22 9.80 -4.86
C ASP A 103 3.45 10.36 -4.12
N SER A 104 3.40 10.41 -2.79
CA SER A 104 4.52 10.87 -1.96
C SER A 104 5.73 9.94 -2.06
N SER A 105 5.51 8.61 -2.04
CA SER A 105 6.59 7.62 -2.07
C SER A 105 7.51 7.70 -3.29
N MET A 106 6.95 7.80 -4.49
CA MET A 106 7.73 8.00 -5.72
C MET A 106 8.49 9.33 -5.68
N ARG A 107 7.85 10.43 -5.29
CA ARG A 107 8.51 11.74 -5.33
C ARG A 107 9.65 11.83 -4.33
N TYR A 108 9.47 11.30 -3.13
CA TYR A 108 10.51 11.31 -2.10
C TYR A 108 11.72 10.51 -2.55
N LEU A 109 11.52 9.29 -3.07
CA LEU A 109 12.63 8.50 -3.56
C LEU A 109 13.33 9.17 -4.75
N TYR A 110 12.54 9.72 -5.69
CA TYR A 110 13.09 10.45 -6.83
C TYR A 110 14.02 11.58 -6.36
N VAL A 111 13.57 12.44 -5.45
CA VAL A 111 14.40 13.55 -4.93
C VAL A 111 15.62 13.03 -4.16
N ASP A 112 15.46 11.98 -3.36
CA ASP A 112 16.57 11.35 -2.66
C ASP A 112 17.64 10.84 -3.63
N GLN A 113 17.26 10.31 -4.78
CA GLN A 113 18.20 9.85 -5.80
C GLN A 113 18.85 10.99 -6.57
N GLN A 114 18.11 12.08 -6.86
CA GLN A 114 18.69 13.26 -7.50
C GLN A 114 19.72 13.98 -6.61
N LEU A 115 19.52 13.94 -5.29
CA LEU A 115 20.34 14.66 -4.31
C LEU A 115 20.83 13.73 -3.18
N TRP A 116 21.45 12.61 -3.53
CA TRP A 116 21.77 11.56 -2.56
C TRP A 116 22.67 11.99 -1.39
N ARG A 117 23.60 12.94 -1.59
CA ARG A 117 24.43 13.57 -0.54
C ARG A 117 23.88 14.90 -0.03
N GLY A 118 22.77 15.37 -0.61
CA GLY A 118 22.20 16.67 -0.27
C GLY A 118 21.63 16.66 1.13
N ARG A 119 21.67 17.82 1.79
CA ARG A 119 21.01 18.01 3.08
C ARG A 119 19.49 18.08 2.89
N ILE A 120 18.75 17.84 3.97
CA ILE A 120 17.29 17.89 3.94
C ILE A 120 16.74 19.22 3.39
N GLU A 121 17.37 20.36 3.71
CA GLU A 121 16.93 21.67 3.23
C GLU A 121 17.06 21.81 1.72
N GLU A 122 18.14 21.29 1.14
CA GLU A 122 18.39 21.30 -0.31
C GLU A 122 17.37 20.41 -1.03
N LYS A 123 17.07 19.25 -0.45
CA LYS A 123 16.05 18.32 -0.96
C LYS A 123 14.66 18.94 -0.92
N LEU A 124 14.30 19.63 0.16
CA LEU A 124 13.02 20.35 0.26
C LEU A 124 12.92 21.47 -0.77
N MET A 125 13.99 22.24 -0.97
CA MET A 125 14.04 23.27 -2.01
C MET A 125 13.90 22.68 -3.41
N TYR A 126 14.54 21.54 -3.68
CA TYR A 126 14.41 20.84 -4.96
C TYR A 126 13.00 20.29 -5.17
N PHE A 127 12.43 19.65 -4.14
CA PHE A 127 11.06 19.15 -4.15
C PHE A 127 10.07 20.26 -4.49
N ASP A 128 10.21 21.45 -3.89
CA ASP A 128 9.28 22.54 -4.15
C ASP A 128 9.46 23.19 -5.53
N LYS A 129 10.71 23.39 -5.97
CA LYS A 129 11.00 24.16 -7.20
C LYS A 129 11.09 23.33 -8.47
N LYS A 130 11.37 22.03 -8.39
CA LYS A 130 11.71 21.17 -9.55
C LYS A 130 10.77 19.99 -9.73
N VAL A 131 10.06 19.56 -8.69
CA VAL A 131 9.12 18.45 -8.78
C VAL A 131 7.73 18.99 -9.12
N ASP A 132 7.22 18.60 -10.27
CA ASP A 132 5.85 18.84 -10.72
C ASP A 132 4.91 17.89 -9.98
N LYS A 133 4.13 18.48 -9.05
CA LYS A 133 3.20 17.76 -8.18
C LYS A 133 1.94 17.27 -8.92
N SER A 134 1.83 17.49 -10.23
CA SER A 134 0.71 17.03 -11.05
C SER A 134 1.04 15.82 -11.94
N ASN A 135 2.32 15.42 -12.02
CA ASN A 135 2.80 14.45 -13.00
C ASN A 135 3.54 13.26 -12.36
N ILE A 136 3.36 12.06 -12.93
CA ILE A 136 4.01 10.81 -12.48
C ILE A 136 5.24 10.41 -13.26
N LYS A 137 5.66 11.21 -14.25
CA LYS A 137 6.78 10.89 -15.13
C LYS A 137 8.06 10.45 -14.40
N TYR A 138 8.24 10.91 -13.16
CA TYR A 138 9.38 10.62 -12.29
C TYR A 138 9.59 9.12 -12.02
N ILE A 139 8.54 8.29 -12.11
CA ILE A 139 8.68 6.84 -11.99
C ILE A 139 9.70 6.25 -12.97
N ASN A 140 9.82 6.82 -14.17
CA ASN A 140 10.75 6.31 -15.19
C ASN A 140 12.20 6.70 -14.90
N ASP A 141 12.42 7.67 -14.01
CA ASP A 141 13.73 8.21 -13.67
C ASP A 141 14.26 7.66 -12.34
N ILE A 142 13.47 6.81 -11.66
CA ILE A 142 13.86 6.15 -10.41
C ILE A 142 14.74 4.95 -10.71
N ASP A 143 15.93 4.90 -10.10
CA ASP A 143 16.82 3.74 -10.18
C ASP A 143 16.48 2.68 -9.11
N LEU A 144 15.89 1.58 -9.57
CA LEU A 144 15.64 0.39 -8.78
C LEU A 144 16.89 -0.51 -8.74
N HIS A 145 18.00 -0.03 -8.18
CA HIS A 145 19.33 -0.67 -8.26
C HIS A 145 19.44 -2.09 -7.68
N MET A 146 18.58 -2.47 -6.73
CA MET A 146 18.50 -3.85 -6.21
C MET A 146 17.75 -4.83 -7.13
N ILE A 147 16.97 -4.34 -8.10
CA ILE A 147 16.30 -5.17 -9.12
C ILE A 147 17.23 -5.23 -10.34
N LYS A 148 17.73 -6.42 -10.70
CA LYS A 148 18.71 -6.55 -11.79
C LYS A 148 18.07 -6.60 -13.18
N SER A 149 16.93 -7.29 -13.30
CA SER A 149 16.24 -7.48 -14.58
C SER A 149 15.67 -6.16 -15.12
N PRO A 150 16.10 -5.68 -16.31
CA PRO A 150 15.53 -4.49 -16.93
C PRO A 150 14.03 -4.65 -17.26
N ASP A 151 13.61 -5.85 -17.66
CA ASP A 151 12.22 -6.16 -17.96
C ASP A 151 11.36 -5.99 -16.71
N LEU A 152 11.85 -6.47 -15.56
CA LEU A 152 11.13 -6.35 -14.29
C LEU A 152 11.06 -4.89 -13.80
N LYS A 153 12.09 -4.07 -14.06
CA LYS A 153 12.03 -2.61 -13.78
C LYS A 153 10.97 -1.90 -14.63
N SER A 154 10.91 -2.26 -15.92
CA SER A 154 9.91 -1.72 -16.86
C SER A 154 8.50 -2.13 -16.45
N GLU A 155 8.32 -3.41 -16.08
CA GLU A 155 7.06 -3.94 -15.57
C GLU A 155 6.64 -3.23 -14.29
N PHE A 156 7.54 -3.06 -13.31
CA PHE A 156 7.28 -2.28 -12.09
C PHE A 156 6.78 -0.89 -12.41
N SER A 157 7.44 -0.19 -13.33
CA SER A 157 7.06 1.17 -13.72
C SER A 157 5.68 1.22 -14.37
N SER A 158 5.31 0.19 -15.14
CA SER A 158 3.99 0.07 -15.77
C SER A 158 2.90 -0.22 -14.74
N GLU A 159 3.12 -1.20 -13.86
CA GLU A 159 2.20 -1.58 -12.79
C GLU A 159 1.99 -0.43 -11.80
N TYR A 160 3.07 0.24 -11.42
CA TYR A 160 3.03 1.43 -10.57
C TYR A 160 2.13 2.53 -11.18
N LYS A 161 2.28 2.83 -12.48
CA LYS A 161 1.41 3.81 -13.17
C LYS A 161 -0.05 3.37 -13.15
N SER A 162 -0.33 2.09 -13.41
CA SER A 162 -1.69 1.53 -13.36
C SER A 162 -2.30 1.71 -11.97
N THR A 163 -1.57 1.32 -10.92
CA THR A 163 -1.98 1.47 -9.51
C THR A 163 -2.17 2.94 -9.13
N TYR A 164 -1.29 3.83 -9.58
CA TYR A 164 -1.42 5.27 -9.38
C TYR A 164 -2.70 5.82 -10.00
N TYR A 165 -3.02 5.43 -11.25
CA TYR A 165 -4.24 5.89 -11.91
C TYR A 165 -5.49 5.37 -11.20
N LYS A 166 -5.52 4.10 -10.76
CA LYS A 166 -6.61 3.56 -9.93
C LYS A 166 -6.82 4.36 -8.64
N ALA A 167 -5.74 4.72 -7.94
CA ALA A 167 -5.83 5.57 -6.75
C ALA A 167 -6.32 7.00 -7.08
N CYS A 168 -6.00 7.49 -8.28
CA CYS A 168 -6.40 8.81 -8.79
C CYS A 168 -7.91 8.93 -9.04
N GLU A 169 -8.57 7.84 -9.42
CA GLU A 169 -9.98 7.84 -9.82
C GLU A 169 -10.90 8.38 -8.74
N TYR A 170 -10.47 8.35 -7.46
CA TYR A 170 -11.28 8.67 -6.28
C TYR A 170 -10.98 10.03 -5.61
N VAL A 171 -10.14 10.85 -6.25
CA VAL A 171 -9.68 12.15 -5.71
C VAL A 171 -10.65 13.30 -6.03
N HIS A 172 -11.14 13.37 -7.27
CA HIS A 172 -12.05 14.43 -7.73
C HIS A 172 -13.43 13.86 -8.03
N ALA A 173 -14.48 14.65 -7.78
CA ALA A 173 -15.83 14.29 -8.22
C ALA A 173 -15.85 14.19 -9.76
N SER A 174 -16.00 12.98 -10.29
CA SER A 174 -16.15 12.72 -11.72
C SER A 174 -17.58 12.25 -12.02
N THR A 175 -18.02 12.39 -13.28
CA THR A 175 -19.32 11.87 -13.72
C THR A 175 -19.47 10.39 -13.38
N LYS A 176 -18.42 9.58 -13.62
CA LYS A 176 -18.36 8.17 -13.25
C LYS A 176 -18.63 7.94 -11.76
N GLN A 177 -17.99 8.69 -10.86
CA GLN A 177 -18.23 8.55 -9.41
C GLN A 177 -19.63 8.97 -8.97
N ILE A 178 -20.24 9.92 -9.69
CA ILE A 178 -21.58 10.40 -9.41
C ILE A 178 -22.59 9.33 -9.85
N GLU A 179 -22.42 8.79 -11.06
CA GLU A 179 -23.23 7.69 -11.60
C GLU A 179 -23.09 6.41 -10.76
N GLU A 180 -21.87 6.02 -10.38
CA GLU A 180 -21.63 4.91 -9.45
C GLU A 180 -22.36 5.13 -8.13
N ARG A 181 -22.29 6.35 -7.57
CA ARG A 181 -23.03 6.67 -6.35
C ARG A 181 -24.53 6.54 -6.54
N PHE A 182 -25.10 7.07 -7.61
CA PHE A 182 -26.53 6.92 -7.89
C PHE A 182 -26.94 5.45 -8.01
N SER A 183 -26.16 4.63 -8.74
CA SER A 183 -26.41 3.18 -8.85
C SER A 183 -26.34 2.47 -7.50
N LEU A 184 -25.34 2.79 -6.66
CA LEU A 184 -25.24 2.26 -5.31
C LEU A 184 -26.43 2.68 -4.43
N TYR A 185 -26.86 3.94 -4.53
CA TYR A 185 -28.05 4.44 -3.82
C TYR A 185 -29.33 3.72 -4.25
N GLU A 186 -29.51 3.46 -5.54
CA GLU A 186 -30.64 2.68 -6.09
C GLU A 186 -30.65 1.24 -5.55
N GLN A 187 -29.46 0.66 -5.34
CA GLN A 187 -29.28 -0.65 -4.71
C GLN A 187 -29.36 -0.61 -3.17
N GLY A 188 -29.64 0.55 -2.59
CA GLY A 188 -29.75 0.74 -1.13
C GLY A 188 -28.41 0.79 -0.38
N ILE A 189 -27.29 0.81 -1.11
CA ILE A 189 -25.93 0.91 -0.57
C ILE A 189 -25.65 2.40 -0.31
N THR A 190 -25.37 2.74 0.94
CA THR A 190 -25.05 4.11 1.37
C THR A 190 -23.75 4.11 2.17
N ILE A 191 -23.22 5.29 2.50
CA ILE A 191 -22.00 5.41 3.31
C ILE A 191 -22.15 4.60 4.60
N GLY A 192 -21.16 3.77 4.92
CA GLY A 192 -21.22 2.87 6.07
C GLY A 192 -21.97 1.55 5.81
N LEU A 193 -22.38 1.27 4.57
CA LEU A 193 -23.02 0.01 4.13
C LEU A 193 -22.19 -0.73 3.07
N ASP A 194 -20.86 -0.70 3.18
CA ASP A 194 -19.97 -1.27 2.17
C ASP A 194 -20.08 -2.80 2.08
N ARG A 195 -19.92 -3.34 0.87
CA ARG A 195 -19.93 -4.79 0.60
C ARG A 195 -18.55 -5.41 0.77
N ALA A 196 -18.53 -6.73 0.96
CA ALA A 196 -17.29 -7.49 1.09
C ALA A 196 -16.41 -7.36 -0.16
N GLU A 197 -17.03 -7.39 -1.34
CA GLU A 197 -16.38 -7.20 -2.65
C GLU A 197 -15.63 -5.85 -2.73
N GLN A 198 -16.26 -4.78 -2.26
CA GLN A 198 -15.65 -3.44 -2.28
C GLN A 198 -14.45 -3.35 -1.32
N LEU A 199 -14.51 -4.02 -0.16
CA LEU A 199 -13.37 -4.11 0.75
C LEU A 199 -12.25 -4.95 0.15
N GLN A 200 -12.57 -6.05 -0.53
CA GLN A 200 -11.61 -6.91 -1.20
C GLN A 200 -10.85 -6.15 -2.29
N GLU A 201 -11.55 -5.41 -3.15
CA GLU A 201 -10.92 -4.55 -4.18
C GLU A 201 -9.97 -3.52 -3.58
N VAL A 202 -10.35 -2.91 -2.45
CA VAL A 202 -9.49 -1.96 -1.75
C VAL A 202 -8.30 -2.65 -1.11
N ALA A 203 -8.46 -3.85 -0.58
CA ALA A 203 -7.37 -4.64 -0.01
C ALA A 203 -6.31 -5.02 -1.05
N GLU A 204 -6.75 -5.40 -2.25
CA GLU A 204 -5.87 -5.67 -3.38
C GLU A 204 -5.12 -4.41 -3.83
N LEU A 205 -5.84 -3.29 -3.97
CA LEU A 205 -5.21 -2.00 -4.28
C LEU A 205 -4.17 -1.60 -3.21
N LEU A 206 -4.50 -1.79 -1.93
CA LEU A 206 -3.58 -1.52 -0.82
C LEU A 206 -2.35 -2.41 -0.85
N SER A 207 -2.51 -3.70 -1.16
CA SER A 207 -1.38 -4.62 -1.29
C SER A 207 -0.38 -4.14 -2.35
N GLU A 208 -0.86 -3.69 -3.50
CA GLU A 208 -0.01 -3.16 -4.58
C GLU A 208 0.68 -1.84 -4.19
N VAL A 209 -0.06 -0.94 -3.54
CA VAL A 209 0.48 0.34 -3.07
C VAL A 209 1.55 0.10 -2.00
N TYR A 210 1.24 -0.68 -0.97
CA TYR A 210 2.20 -1.02 0.09
C TYR A 210 3.43 -1.77 -0.42
N SER A 211 3.27 -2.67 -1.39
CA SER A 211 4.41 -3.32 -2.06
C SER A 211 5.32 -2.29 -2.74
N SER A 212 4.73 -1.33 -3.46
CA SER A 212 5.48 -0.24 -4.10
C SER A 212 6.22 0.64 -3.09
N LEU A 213 5.56 0.98 -1.98
CA LEU A 213 6.17 1.75 -0.88
C LEU A 213 7.34 1.01 -0.25
N LEU A 214 7.21 -0.31 -0.01
CA LEU A 214 8.30 -1.14 0.51
C LEU A 214 9.48 -1.17 -0.45
N VAL A 215 9.22 -1.40 -1.75
CA VAL A 215 10.26 -1.37 -2.79
C VAL A 215 11.00 -0.03 -2.75
N PHE A 216 10.29 1.09 -2.79
CA PHE A 216 10.92 2.41 -2.76
C PHE A 216 11.67 2.69 -1.47
N THR A 217 11.11 2.33 -0.32
CA THR A 217 11.75 2.53 0.98
C THR A 217 13.02 1.70 1.09
N PHE A 218 13.04 0.48 0.57
CA PHE A 218 14.25 -0.34 0.53
C PHE A 218 15.31 0.29 -0.37
N HIS A 219 14.94 0.80 -1.56
CA HIS A 219 15.89 1.54 -2.39
C HIS A 219 16.38 2.84 -1.74
N ALA A 220 15.55 3.53 -0.97
CA ALA A 220 15.98 4.68 -0.19
C ALA A 220 16.94 4.30 0.96
N ALA A 221 16.69 3.18 1.63
CA ALA A 221 17.50 2.70 2.76
C ALA A 221 18.92 2.23 2.36
N GLY A 222 19.07 1.81 1.10
CA GLY A 222 20.33 1.40 0.51
C GLY A 222 20.72 -0.06 0.79
N VAL A 223 21.59 -0.58 -0.08
CA VAL A 223 21.95 -2.01 -0.16
C VAL A 223 22.44 -2.60 1.16
N SER A 224 23.31 -1.89 1.90
CA SER A 224 23.85 -2.42 3.16
C SER A 224 22.75 -2.64 4.20
N THR A 225 21.91 -1.64 4.42
CA THR A 225 20.80 -1.69 5.39
C THR A 225 19.80 -2.78 5.02
N VAL A 226 19.39 -2.80 3.75
CA VAL A 226 18.40 -3.78 3.27
C VAL A 226 18.97 -5.19 3.27
N GLY A 227 20.27 -5.35 3.01
CA GLY A 227 20.92 -6.65 3.05
C GLY A 227 20.84 -7.31 4.43
N ASP A 228 21.07 -6.57 5.51
CA ASP A 228 20.92 -7.11 6.86
C ASP A 228 19.44 -7.33 7.21
N LEU A 229 18.57 -6.38 6.85
CA LEU A 229 17.12 -6.48 7.04
C LEU A 229 16.52 -7.73 6.37
N MET A 230 16.85 -7.99 5.10
CA MET A 230 16.30 -9.11 4.34
C MET A 230 16.86 -10.45 4.81
N VAL A 231 18.17 -10.52 5.08
CA VAL A 231 18.84 -11.76 5.50
C VAL A 231 18.43 -12.15 6.91
N ASP A 232 18.46 -11.22 7.86
CA ASP A 232 18.32 -11.56 9.28
C ASP A 232 16.87 -11.46 9.77
N THR A 233 16.03 -10.66 9.10
CA THR A 233 14.70 -10.30 9.62
C THR A 233 13.58 -10.72 8.70
N LEU A 234 13.45 -10.18 7.48
CA LEU A 234 12.21 -10.30 6.70
C LEU A 234 12.10 -11.59 5.88
N SER A 235 13.14 -12.00 5.15
CA SER A 235 13.09 -13.20 4.29
C SER A 235 12.87 -14.51 5.07
N PRO A 236 13.47 -14.70 6.26
CA PRO A 236 13.20 -15.88 7.09
C PRO A 236 11.75 -15.99 7.59
N GLN A 237 10.96 -14.92 7.54
CA GLN A 237 9.60 -14.92 8.07
C GLN A 237 8.57 -15.39 7.04
N ASP A 238 8.14 -16.65 7.18
CA ASP A 238 7.07 -17.25 6.38
C ASP A 238 5.73 -16.53 6.46
N SER A 239 5.48 -15.81 7.56
CA SER A 239 4.21 -15.14 7.79
C SER A 239 4.13 -13.76 7.14
N TRP A 240 5.25 -13.21 6.63
CA TRP A 240 5.26 -11.87 6.04
C TRP A 240 4.78 -11.92 4.59
N VAL A 241 3.56 -11.44 4.34
CA VAL A 241 2.85 -11.64 3.05
C VAL A 241 3.59 -11.07 1.83
N TYR A 242 4.40 -10.04 2.05
CA TYR A 242 5.12 -9.32 1.01
C TYR A 242 6.32 -10.07 0.44
N ASN A 243 6.81 -11.13 1.09
CA ASN A 243 7.81 -12.03 0.51
C ASN A 243 7.31 -12.70 -0.78
N GLY A 244 6.00 -12.72 -1.02
CA GLY A 244 5.42 -13.24 -2.26
C GLY A 244 5.37 -12.28 -3.42
N ASN A 245 5.58 -10.98 -3.18
CA ASN A 245 5.59 -9.98 -4.25
C ASN A 245 6.87 -10.14 -5.09
N LYS A 246 6.72 -10.22 -6.41
CA LYS A 246 7.83 -10.48 -7.34
C LYS A 246 8.97 -9.46 -7.26
N TYR A 247 8.68 -8.20 -6.94
CA TYR A 247 9.69 -7.15 -6.82
C TYR A 247 10.48 -7.25 -5.52
N LEU A 248 9.79 -7.54 -4.42
CA LEU A 248 10.42 -7.76 -3.12
C LEU A 248 11.21 -9.06 -3.08
N ALA A 249 10.72 -10.12 -3.76
CA ALA A 249 11.47 -11.35 -3.96
C ALA A 249 12.75 -11.13 -4.79
N GLU A 250 12.71 -10.22 -5.78
CA GLU A 250 13.91 -9.88 -6.54
C GLU A 250 14.89 -9.02 -5.72
N ILE A 251 14.40 -8.09 -4.89
CA ILE A 251 15.24 -7.39 -3.91
C ILE A 251 15.87 -8.39 -2.94
N ASP A 252 15.12 -9.40 -2.50
CA ASP A 252 15.66 -10.48 -1.67
C ASP A 252 16.78 -11.24 -2.39
N ARG A 253 16.56 -11.64 -3.66
CA ARG A 253 17.57 -12.31 -4.52
C ARG A 253 18.82 -11.47 -4.71
N HIS A 254 18.72 -10.14 -4.65
CA HIS A 254 19.88 -9.27 -4.76
C HIS A 254 21.00 -9.68 -3.80
N PHE A 255 20.65 -10.20 -2.62
CA PHE A 255 21.56 -10.53 -1.54
C PHE A 255 22.01 -11.99 -1.52
N ASP A 256 21.65 -12.79 -2.53
CA ASP A 256 22.03 -14.20 -2.56
C ASP A 256 23.55 -14.40 -2.64
N TYR A 257 24.32 -13.41 -3.08
CA TYR A 257 25.79 -13.46 -3.06
C TYR A 257 26.41 -13.51 -1.65
N LYS A 258 25.65 -13.16 -0.61
CA LYS A 258 26.13 -13.17 0.79
C LYS A 258 26.48 -14.60 1.22
N HIS A 259 27.63 -14.76 1.87
CA HIS A 259 28.15 -16.08 2.24
C HIS A 259 27.20 -16.87 3.15
N GLU A 260 26.54 -16.19 4.09
CA GLU A 260 25.56 -16.76 5.01
C GLU A 260 24.32 -17.35 4.31
N ARG A 261 24.06 -17.01 3.04
CA ARG A 261 22.93 -17.54 2.26
C ARG A 261 23.29 -18.70 1.34
N GLN A 262 24.57 -18.84 0.98
CA GLN A 262 25.00 -19.82 -0.03
C GLN A 262 24.68 -21.27 0.36
N GLU A 263 24.69 -21.58 1.67
CA GLU A 263 24.38 -22.91 2.19
C GLU A 263 22.89 -23.29 2.00
N PHE A 264 21.98 -22.32 2.06
CA PHE A 264 20.53 -22.54 2.04
C PHE A 264 19.86 -22.04 0.75
N LEU A 265 20.63 -21.69 -0.27
CA LEU A 265 20.12 -21.00 -1.45
C LEU A 265 19.03 -21.79 -2.19
N ALA A 266 19.15 -23.12 -2.25
CA ALA A 266 18.14 -23.99 -2.85
C ALA A 266 16.80 -23.93 -2.08
N GLU A 267 16.86 -24.01 -0.75
CA GLU A 267 15.68 -23.92 0.13
C GLU A 267 15.02 -22.54 0.04
N ILE A 268 15.83 -21.48 -0.03
CA ILE A 268 15.35 -20.10 -0.20
C ILE A 268 14.61 -19.96 -1.53
N GLU A 269 15.12 -20.50 -2.62
CA GLU A 269 14.46 -20.40 -3.93
C GLU A 269 13.16 -21.22 -3.99
N GLU A 270 13.13 -22.43 -3.42
CA GLU A 270 11.89 -23.20 -3.24
C GLU A 270 10.85 -22.42 -2.44
N THR A 271 11.29 -21.76 -1.38
CA THR A 271 10.45 -20.93 -0.51
C THR A 271 9.88 -19.73 -1.29
N ARG A 272 10.68 -19.04 -2.12
CA ARG A 272 10.21 -17.94 -2.97
C ARG A 272 9.16 -18.41 -3.98
N VAL A 273 9.38 -19.56 -4.61
CA VAL A 273 8.41 -20.15 -5.56
C VAL A 273 7.10 -20.52 -4.85
N TYR A 274 7.17 -21.12 -3.66
CA TYR A 274 5.99 -21.43 -2.85
C TYR A 274 5.19 -20.18 -2.45
N ARG A 275 5.90 -19.06 -2.21
CA ARG A 275 5.33 -17.77 -1.81
C ARG A 275 4.87 -16.90 -2.98
N ALA A 276 5.07 -17.25 -4.26
CA ALA A 276 4.80 -16.32 -5.35
C ALA A 276 3.32 -15.83 -5.41
N TRP A 277 3.13 -14.52 -5.67
CA TRP A 277 1.81 -13.88 -5.80
C TRP A 277 1.02 -14.37 -7.03
N PRO A 278 -0.34 -14.41 -7.02
CA PRO A 278 -1.25 -14.16 -5.90
C PRO A 278 -1.14 -15.29 -4.88
N ASN A 279 -0.64 -14.94 -3.70
CA ASN A 279 0.01 -15.90 -2.83
C ASN A 279 -1.02 -16.78 -2.12
N LYS A 280 -0.74 -18.09 -2.00
CA LYS A 280 -1.46 -18.98 -1.06
C LYS A 280 -1.33 -18.52 0.40
N ALA A 281 -0.41 -17.62 0.72
CA ALA A 281 -0.35 -16.97 2.03
C ALA A 281 -1.60 -16.14 2.36
N LEU A 282 -2.30 -15.58 1.37
CA LEU A 282 -3.64 -14.99 1.56
C LEU A 282 -4.75 -16.03 1.71
N GLN A 283 -4.49 -17.30 1.39
CA GLN A 283 -5.40 -18.41 1.71
C GLN A 283 -5.21 -18.93 3.15
N ARG A 284 -4.23 -18.43 3.92
CA ARG A 284 -4.08 -18.78 5.34
C ARG A 284 -5.12 -18.08 6.23
N THR A 285 -5.79 -17.04 5.73
CA THR A 285 -6.88 -16.36 6.43
C THR A 285 -8.25 -17.01 6.22
N SER A 286 -8.33 -18.09 5.45
CA SER A 286 -9.54 -18.88 5.18
C SER A 286 -9.51 -20.28 5.84
N ARG A 287 -8.82 -20.42 6.97
CA ARG A 287 -8.89 -21.61 7.84
C ARG A 287 -9.11 -21.24 9.30
#